data_AF-A0A6G3X6L3-F1
#
_entry.id   AF-A0A6G3X6L3-F1
#
_cell.length_a   1.000
_cell.length_b   1.000
_cell.length_c   1.000
_cell.angle_alpha   90.00
_cell.angle_beta   90.00
_cell.angle_gamma   90.00
#
_symmetry.space_group_name_H-M   'P 1'
#
loop_
_entity.id
_entity.type
_entity.pdbx_description
1 polymer ?
#
loop_
_entity_poly.entity_id
_entity_poly.type
_entity_poly.pdbx_seq_one_letter_code
_entity_poly.pdbx_strand_id
1 'polypeptide(L)'
;MAHALIASPFLDGHLLLKPGARAGARISADHYEGLRQAAAVDGESLPAWAVQTASDVWGLELGGHPAQGTVLVREPSPYGYCRASWEINLGCNFGCKHCYLGERPFSGLAWEDKVRLLDIMREAGVLWLQITGGEPTMDPHFQRAYRYAWQAGMMLTISTNGSLLWRPDLLKLFRDSPPYRLVVSMYGASEESFDTLTQRRGAWKAFRRGINAAREAGLPLRINVVVTEDNASEADEMAALADEWNVENHAYTNMTPTIYGGGEPLLAQSAAHLRQRKPFAGCNAGHTFFHADP
;
A
#
# COMPACT_ATOMS: atom_id res chain seq x y z
N MET A 1 2.10 -22.23 -3.64
CA MET A 1 3.01 -21.88 -2.55
C MET A 1 3.22 -20.37 -2.57
N ALA A 2 3.27 -19.74 -1.41
CA ALA A 2 3.60 -18.33 -1.27
C ALA A 2 5.13 -18.20 -1.32
N HIS A 3 5.68 -17.42 -2.24
CA HIS A 3 7.12 -17.21 -2.33
C HIS A 3 7.63 -16.47 -1.08
N ALA A 4 8.79 -16.87 -0.56
CA ALA A 4 9.42 -16.23 0.58
C ALA A 4 10.21 -14.97 0.17
N LEU A 5 10.73 -14.97 -1.06
CA LEU A 5 11.53 -13.90 -1.63
C LEU A 5 11.01 -13.50 -3.01
N ILE A 6 11.25 -12.24 -3.40
CA ILE A 6 11.02 -11.71 -4.74
C ILE A 6 12.34 -11.13 -5.23
N ALA A 7 12.84 -11.62 -6.36
CA ALA A 7 13.93 -11.00 -7.09
C ALA A 7 13.35 -10.25 -8.29
N SER A 8 13.65 -8.96 -8.42
CA SER A 8 13.07 -8.12 -9.49
C SER A 8 14.07 -7.09 -10.00
N PRO A 9 14.06 -6.81 -11.31
CA PRO A 9 14.60 -5.56 -11.84
C PRO A 9 13.92 -4.37 -11.18
N PHE A 10 14.68 -3.30 -10.94
CA PHE A 10 14.21 -2.05 -10.36
C PHE A 10 15.14 -0.90 -10.76
N LEU A 11 14.59 0.04 -11.55
CA LEU A 11 15.35 1.13 -12.17
C LEU A 11 16.57 0.58 -12.94
N ASP A 12 17.77 1.00 -12.56
CA ASP A 12 19.06 0.65 -13.16
C ASP A 12 19.72 -0.60 -12.55
N GLY A 13 19.01 -1.32 -11.68
CA GLY A 13 19.58 -2.50 -11.01
C GLY A 13 18.54 -3.55 -10.64
N HIS A 14 18.87 -4.37 -9.66
CA HIS A 14 18.05 -5.49 -9.20
C HIS A 14 17.90 -5.47 -7.68
N LEU A 15 16.75 -5.92 -7.22
CA LEU A 15 16.43 -6.04 -5.80
C LEU A 15 16.08 -7.50 -5.46
N LEU A 16 16.51 -7.91 -4.27
CA LEU A 16 15.96 -9.05 -3.56
C LEU A 16 15.11 -8.51 -2.40
N LEU A 17 13.86 -8.95 -2.33
CA LEU A 17 12.85 -8.46 -1.40
C LEU A 17 12.20 -9.62 -0.66
N LYS A 18 11.76 -9.36 0.57
CA LYS A 18 10.86 -10.24 1.32
C LYS A 18 9.47 -9.60 1.38
N PRO A 19 8.39 -10.29 0.98
CA PRO A 19 7.03 -9.79 1.14
C PRO A 19 6.76 -9.34 2.59
N GLY A 20 6.16 -8.17 2.73
CA GLY A 20 5.87 -7.52 4.02
C GLY A 20 7.07 -6.93 4.77
N ALA A 21 8.30 -7.06 4.27
CA ALA A 21 9.46 -6.43 4.90
C ALA A 21 9.67 -4.99 4.41
N ARG A 22 10.09 -4.10 5.32
CA ARG A 22 10.47 -2.72 4.98
C ARG A 22 11.81 -2.64 4.24
N ALA A 23 12.74 -3.52 4.58
CA ALA A 23 14.08 -3.59 4.03
C ALA A 23 14.14 -4.47 2.76
N GLY A 24 14.98 -4.06 1.83
CA GLY A 24 15.33 -4.79 0.61
C GLY A 24 16.84 -4.81 0.42
N ALA A 25 17.36 -5.81 -0.30
CA ALA A 25 18.77 -5.91 -0.64
C ALA A 25 18.99 -5.59 -2.12
N ARG A 26 19.99 -4.77 -2.44
CA ARG A 26 20.42 -4.56 -3.83
C ARG A 26 21.33 -5.73 -4.23
N ILE A 27 21.08 -6.32 -5.38
CA ILE A 27 21.84 -7.46 -5.90
C ILE A 27 22.46 -7.13 -7.26
N SER A 28 23.57 -7.79 -7.59
CA SER A 28 24.21 -7.65 -8.90
C SER A 28 23.37 -8.32 -10.00
N ALA A 29 23.66 -7.99 -11.26
CA ALA A 29 23.03 -8.66 -12.41
C ALA A 29 23.35 -10.17 -12.42
N ASP A 30 24.58 -10.56 -12.08
CA ASP A 30 24.99 -11.97 -12.00
C ASP A 30 24.22 -12.73 -10.91
N HIS A 31 23.99 -12.10 -9.76
CA HIS A 31 23.17 -12.66 -8.69
C HIS A 31 21.72 -12.85 -9.13
N TYR A 32 21.14 -11.85 -9.78
CA TYR A 32 19.79 -11.95 -10.33
C TYR A 32 19.67 -13.08 -11.37
N GLU A 33 20.61 -13.16 -12.32
CA GLU A 33 20.62 -14.20 -13.34
C GLU A 33 20.83 -15.60 -12.74
N GLY A 34 21.69 -15.72 -11.73
CA GLY A 34 21.88 -16.96 -10.99
C GLY A 34 20.60 -17.43 -10.28
N LEU A 35 19.80 -16.52 -9.72
CA LEU A 35 18.48 -16.88 -9.17
C LEU A 35 17.50 -17.31 -10.25
N ARG A 36 17.51 -16.64 -11.42
CA ARG A 36 16.66 -16.99 -12.56
C ARG A 36 16.95 -18.41 -13.05
N GLN A 37 18.23 -18.77 -13.15
CA GLN A 37 18.67 -20.10 -13.55
C GLN A 37 18.31 -21.16 -12.49
N ALA A 38 18.57 -20.89 -11.21
CA ALA A 38 18.25 -21.82 -10.13
C ALA A 38 16.73 -22.07 -10.02
N ALA A 39 15.90 -21.02 -10.16
CA ALA A 39 14.45 -21.16 -10.10
C ALA A 39 13.83 -21.90 -11.30
N ALA A 40 14.57 -22.03 -12.41
CA ALA A 40 14.13 -22.74 -13.61
C ALA A 40 14.43 -24.26 -13.57
N VAL A 41 15.30 -24.71 -12.66
CA VAL A 41 15.69 -26.12 -12.52
C VAL A 41 14.98 -26.72 -11.30
N ASP A 42 14.23 -27.81 -11.53
CA ASP A 42 13.52 -28.50 -10.44
C ASP A 42 14.50 -29.09 -9.41
N GLY A 43 14.22 -28.87 -8.13
CA GLY A 43 15.06 -29.32 -7.02
C GLY A 43 16.37 -28.55 -6.81
N GLU A 44 16.74 -27.61 -7.67
CA GLU A 44 17.94 -26.79 -7.48
C GLU A 44 17.79 -25.90 -6.23
N SER A 45 18.81 -25.88 -5.38
CA SER A 45 18.78 -25.12 -4.13
C SER A 45 19.00 -23.63 -4.35
N LEU A 46 18.56 -22.81 -3.40
CA LEU A 46 18.91 -21.39 -3.40
C LEU A 46 20.44 -21.19 -3.36
N PRO A 47 21.00 -20.25 -4.16
CA PRO A 47 22.40 -19.88 -4.06
C PRO A 47 22.80 -19.47 -2.64
N ALA A 48 24.00 -19.85 -2.20
CA ALA A 48 24.47 -19.61 -0.83
C ALA A 48 24.43 -18.13 -0.41
N TRP A 49 24.76 -17.22 -1.33
CA TRP A 49 24.69 -15.78 -1.06
C TRP A 49 23.25 -15.30 -0.80
N ALA A 50 22.25 -15.92 -1.44
CA ALA A 50 20.84 -15.55 -1.28
C ALA A 50 20.31 -16.04 0.06
N VAL A 51 20.70 -17.25 0.48
CA VAL A 51 20.42 -17.77 1.83
C VAL A 51 21.05 -16.87 2.89
N GLN A 52 22.33 -16.50 2.72
CA GLN A 52 23.03 -15.61 3.65
C GLN A 52 22.35 -14.23 3.72
N THR A 53 22.02 -13.63 2.58
CA THR A 53 21.30 -12.34 2.53
C THR A 53 19.95 -12.44 3.24
N ALA A 54 19.24 -13.57 3.08
CA ALA A 54 17.94 -13.76 3.71
C ALA A 54 18.03 -13.86 5.24
N SER A 55 19.06 -14.51 5.76
CA SER A 55 19.34 -14.58 7.19
C SER A 55 19.80 -13.21 7.73
N ASP A 56 20.75 -12.55 7.06
CA ASP A 56 21.31 -11.27 7.53
C ASP A 56 20.30 -10.12 7.54
N VAL A 57 19.45 -10.02 6.51
CA VAL A 57 18.52 -8.88 6.34
C VAL A 57 17.17 -9.14 7.01
N TRP A 58 16.71 -10.40 7.03
CA TRP A 58 15.34 -10.73 7.47
C TRP A 58 15.27 -11.85 8.52
N GLY A 59 16.38 -12.42 8.95
CA GLY A 59 16.40 -13.55 9.89
C GLY A 59 15.71 -14.80 9.34
N LEU A 60 15.71 -14.99 8.02
CA LEU A 60 15.09 -16.14 7.37
C LEU A 60 16.10 -17.29 7.16
N GLU A 61 15.74 -18.46 7.68
CA GLU A 61 16.50 -19.70 7.50
C GLU A 61 16.01 -20.46 6.26
N LEU A 62 16.64 -20.22 5.12
CA LEU A 62 16.27 -20.80 3.81
C LEU A 62 17.27 -21.85 3.31
N GLY A 63 18.17 -22.34 4.17
CA GLY A 63 19.13 -23.38 3.81
C GLY A 63 18.44 -24.64 3.28
N GLY A 64 18.94 -25.20 2.18
CA GLY A 64 18.40 -26.41 1.56
C GLY A 64 17.00 -26.28 0.95
N HIS A 65 16.40 -25.10 0.95
CA HIS A 65 15.12 -24.87 0.28
C HIS A 65 15.35 -24.81 -1.25
N PRO A 66 14.46 -25.41 -2.05
CA PRO A 66 14.54 -25.29 -3.51
C PRO A 66 14.34 -23.83 -3.92
N ALA A 67 15.08 -23.36 -4.92
CA ALA A 67 14.90 -22.03 -5.47
C ALA A 67 13.48 -21.86 -6.05
N GLN A 68 13.02 -22.87 -6.80
CA GLN A 68 11.66 -22.90 -7.32
C GLN A 68 10.63 -22.85 -6.18
N GLY A 69 9.69 -21.89 -6.25
CA GLY A 69 8.65 -21.71 -5.24
C GLY A 69 9.10 -20.94 -3.99
N THR A 70 10.40 -20.92 -3.66
CA THR A 70 10.93 -20.10 -2.56
C THR A 70 11.22 -18.67 -2.99
N VAL A 71 11.84 -18.48 -4.16
CA VAL A 71 12.05 -17.17 -4.78
C VAL A 71 11.18 -17.02 -6.02
N LEU A 72 10.44 -15.91 -6.10
CA LEU A 72 9.80 -15.47 -7.33
C LEU A 72 10.76 -14.52 -8.06
N VAL A 73 11.27 -14.95 -9.21
CA VAL A 73 12.11 -14.11 -10.08
C VAL A 73 11.21 -13.46 -11.12
N ARG A 74 11.16 -12.12 -11.12
CA ARG A 74 10.33 -11.34 -12.05
C ARG A 74 11.10 -10.97 -13.30
N GLU A 75 10.48 -11.20 -14.46
CA GLU A 75 11.09 -10.85 -15.75
C GLU A 75 11.28 -9.32 -15.92
N PRO A 76 12.34 -8.90 -16.65
CA PRO A 76 12.51 -7.52 -17.06
C PRO A 76 11.33 -7.02 -17.90
N SER A 77 10.87 -5.80 -17.58
CA SER A 77 9.85 -5.12 -18.36
C SER A 77 10.47 -4.11 -19.33
N PRO A 78 10.03 -4.06 -20.60
CA PRO A 78 10.45 -3.02 -21.53
C PRO A 78 9.90 -1.62 -21.18
N TYR A 79 8.90 -1.55 -20.30
CA TYR A 79 8.27 -0.29 -19.89
C TYR A 79 8.93 0.33 -18.64
N GLY A 80 9.55 -0.50 -17.79
CA GLY A 80 10.35 -0.04 -16.66
C GLY A 80 9.58 0.70 -15.54
N TYR A 81 8.24 0.58 -15.48
CA TYR A 81 7.49 1.13 -14.35
C TYR A 81 7.86 0.38 -13.08
N CYS A 82 8.05 1.11 -12.00
CA CYS A 82 8.47 0.55 -10.72
C CYS A 82 7.35 0.63 -9.69
N ARG A 83 6.41 1.56 -9.88
CA ARG A 83 5.32 1.82 -8.94
C ARG A 83 4.01 2.05 -9.68
N ALA A 84 2.90 1.70 -9.07
CA ALA A 84 1.59 2.15 -9.51
C ALA A 84 0.69 2.38 -8.30
N SER A 85 -0.36 3.15 -8.52
CA SER A 85 -1.51 3.21 -7.62
C SER A 85 -2.76 2.87 -8.39
N TRP A 86 -3.69 2.19 -7.73
CA TRP A 86 -4.90 1.69 -8.34
C TRP A 86 -6.09 1.95 -7.43
N GLU A 87 -7.06 2.70 -7.93
CA GLU A 87 -8.39 2.78 -7.34
C GLU A 87 -9.20 1.53 -7.72
N ILE A 88 -9.34 0.58 -6.79
CA ILE A 88 -10.04 -0.68 -7.07
C ILE A 88 -11.53 -0.45 -7.33
N ASN A 89 -12.11 0.55 -6.66
CA ASN A 89 -13.47 1.08 -6.86
C ASN A 89 -13.50 2.53 -6.36
N LEU A 90 -14.51 3.33 -6.74
CA LEU A 90 -14.66 4.72 -6.25
C LEU A 90 -15.55 4.87 -5.00
N GLY A 91 -16.17 3.79 -4.52
CA GLY A 91 -17.15 3.79 -3.44
C GLY A 91 -16.53 3.73 -2.04
N CYS A 92 -17.05 4.53 -1.10
CA CYS A 92 -16.56 4.58 0.27
C CYS A 92 -17.70 4.49 1.28
N ASN A 93 -17.43 3.90 2.44
CA ASN A 93 -18.37 3.85 3.56
C ASN A 93 -18.39 5.16 4.40
N PHE A 94 -17.55 6.14 4.07
CA PHE A 94 -17.51 7.50 4.63
C PHE A 94 -17.81 8.56 3.56
N GLY A 95 -18.30 9.72 4.00
CA GLY A 95 -18.66 10.87 3.16
C GLY A 95 -17.76 12.08 3.41
N CYS A 96 -16.44 11.88 3.50
CA CYS A 96 -15.53 12.90 4.02
C CYS A 96 -15.59 14.22 3.24
N LYS A 97 -15.67 15.35 3.96
CA LYS A 97 -15.80 16.70 3.34
C LYS A 97 -14.61 17.11 2.48
N HIS A 98 -13.42 16.62 2.80
CA HIS A 98 -12.16 16.93 2.09
C HIS A 98 -11.82 15.94 0.97
N CYS A 99 -12.67 14.93 0.74
CA CYS A 99 -12.33 13.85 -0.18
C CYS A 99 -12.28 14.37 -1.62
N TYR A 100 -11.23 14.01 -2.37
CA TYR A 100 -11.13 14.32 -3.79
C TYR A 100 -12.12 13.51 -4.64
N LEU A 101 -12.63 12.38 -4.11
CA LEU A 101 -13.79 11.67 -4.65
C LEU A 101 -15.05 12.28 -4.00
N GLY A 102 -15.63 13.28 -4.65
CA GLY A 102 -16.84 13.95 -4.16
C GLY A 102 -18.08 13.05 -4.23
N GLU A 103 -18.34 12.45 -5.39
CA GLU A 103 -19.55 11.66 -5.66
C GLU A 103 -19.51 10.24 -5.09
N ARG A 104 -18.31 9.62 -5.05
CA ARG A 104 -18.07 8.26 -4.53
C ARG A 104 -19.04 7.19 -5.06
N PRO A 105 -19.29 7.12 -6.38
CA PRO A 105 -20.13 6.05 -6.93
C PRO A 105 -19.46 4.70 -6.66
N PHE A 106 -20.24 3.66 -6.41
CA PHE A 106 -19.69 2.30 -6.38
C PHE A 106 -19.42 1.85 -7.82
N SER A 107 -18.29 2.31 -8.36
CA SER A 107 -17.86 2.07 -9.74
C SER A 107 -16.48 1.43 -9.71
N GLY A 108 -16.44 0.10 -9.84
CA GLY A 108 -15.20 -0.67 -9.90
C GLY A 108 -15.26 -1.65 -11.05
N LEU A 109 -14.09 -2.04 -11.56
CA LEU A 109 -13.99 -3.03 -12.64
C LEU A 109 -14.57 -4.39 -12.24
N ALA A 110 -15.10 -5.13 -13.22
CA ALA A 110 -15.44 -6.54 -13.07
C ALA A 110 -14.19 -7.38 -12.78
N TRP A 111 -14.35 -8.58 -12.21
CA TRP A 111 -13.21 -9.42 -11.80
C TRP A 111 -12.21 -9.67 -12.93
N GLU A 112 -12.70 -9.98 -14.13
CA GLU A 112 -11.89 -10.28 -15.31
C GLU A 112 -11.02 -9.08 -15.72
N ASP A 113 -11.60 -7.88 -15.67
CA ASP A 113 -10.90 -6.63 -15.97
C ASP A 113 -9.90 -6.24 -14.87
N LYS A 114 -10.21 -6.54 -13.60
CA LYS A 114 -9.25 -6.38 -12.50
C LYS A 114 -8.03 -7.28 -12.69
N VAL A 115 -8.23 -8.53 -13.08
CA VAL A 115 -7.13 -9.47 -13.39
C VAL A 115 -6.30 -8.94 -14.55
N ARG A 116 -6.96 -8.53 -15.64
CA ARG A 116 -6.28 -7.96 -16.82
C ARG A 116 -5.46 -6.73 -16.46
N LEU A 117 -5.98 -5.83 -15.63
CA LEU A 117 -5.26 -4.65 -15.17
C LEU A 117 -4.03 -5.01 -14.33
N LEU A 118 -4.15 -5.99 -13.43
CA LEU A 118 -3.03 -6.47 -12.63
C LEU A 118 -1.95 -7.16 -13.48
N ASP A 119 -2.33 -7.89 -14.53
CA ASP A 119 -1.38 -8.44 -15.49
C ASP A 119 -0.65 -7.33 -16.26
N ILE A 120 -1.38 -6.30 -16.73
CA ILE A 120 -0.78 -5.12 -17.37
C ILE A 120 0.20 -4.43 -16.43
N MET A 121 -0.16 -4.23 -15.16
CA MET A 121 0.74 -3.65 -14.14
C MET A 121 1.99 -4.51 -13.95
N ARG A 122 1.84 -5.84 -13.87
CA ARG A 122 2.97 -6.77 -13.74
C ARG A 122 3.91 -6.65 -14.94
N GLU A 123 3.37 -6.70 -16.16
CA GLU A 123 4.10 -6.61 -17.43
C GLU A 123 4.74 -5.25 -17.63
N ALA A 124 4.14 -4.18 -17.13
CA ALA A 124 4.72 -2.84 -17.08
C ALA A 124 5.92 -2.72 -16.12
N GLY A 125 6.16 -3.74 -15.27
CA GLY A 125 7.26 -3.80 -14.32
C GLY A 125 6.89 -3.40 -12.89
N VAL A 126 5.62 -3.06 -12.62
CA VAL A 126 5.18 -2.49 -11.33
C VAL A 126 5.59 -3.42 -10.19
N LEU A 127 6.51 -2.95 -9.35
CA LEU A 127 7.02 -3.68 -8.19
C LEU A 127 6.32 -3.25 -6.90
N TRP A 128 6.00 -1.96 -6.77
CA TRP A 128 5.26 -1.41 -5.64
C TRP A 128 3.87 -1.00 -6.09
N LEU A 129 2.85 -1.71 -5.65
CA LEU A 129 1.46 -1.41 -5.97
C LEU A 129 0.75 -0.85 -4.74
N GLN A 130 0.19 0.36 -4.87
CA GLN A 130 -0.74 0.91 -3.91
C GLN A 130 -2.18 0.58 -4.36
N ILE A 131 -2.92 -0.20 -3.57
CA ILE A 131 -4.36 -0.40 -3.76
C ILE A 131 -5.09 0.61 -2.87
N THR A 132 -5.99 1.37 -3.48
CA THR A 132 -6.74 2.47 -2.89
C THR A 132 -8.13 2.52 -3.56
N GLY A 133 -8.79 3.67 -3.52
CA GLY A 133 -10.04 3.96 -4.24
C GLY A 133 -11.24 3.74 -3.35
N GLY A 134 -12.05 4.80 -3.25
CA GLY A 134 -13.02 4.95 -2.16
C GLY A 134 -12.46 4.37 -0.85
N GLU A 135 -13.12 3.34 -0.34
CA GLU A 135 -12.51 2.42 0.62
C GLU A 135 -12.23 1.06 -0.06
N PRO A 136 -10.96 0.65 -0.27
CA PRO A 136 -10.67 -0.55 -1.04
C PRO A 136 -11.19 -1.83 -0.37
N THR A 137 -11.24 -1.87 0.96
CA THR A 137 -11.71 -3.07 1.69
C THR A 137 -13.23 -3.29 1.61
N MET A 138 -13.98 -2.37 1.00
CA MET A 138 -15.39 -2.53 0.64
C MET A 138 -15.60 -3.24 -0.70
N ASP A 139 -14.57 -3.31 -1.57
CA ASP A 139 -14.71 -3.98 -2.87
C ASP A 139 -14.94 -5.50 -2.68
N PRO A 140 -15.96 -6.11 -3.32
CA PRO A 140 -16.26 -7.54 -3.18
C PRO A 140 -15.14 -8.45 -3.69
N HIS A 141 -14.24 -7.92 -4.52
CA HIS A 141 -13.07 -8.61 -5.05
C HIS A 141 -11.76 -8.19 -4.39
N PHE A 142 -11.77 -7.31 -3.37
CA PHE A 142 -10.56 -6.83 -2.70
C PHE A 142 -9.58 -7.95 -2.32
N GLN A 143 -10.05 -8.97 -1.58
CA GLN A 143 -9.17 -10.04 -1.11
C GLN A 143 -8.62 -10.89 -2.26
N ARG A 144 -9.40 -11.08 -3.33
CA ARG A 144 -8.98 -11.84 -4.51
C ARG A 144 -7.94 -11.06 -5.31
N ALA A 145 -8.19 -9.76 -5.54
CA ALA A 145 -7.27 -8.86 -6.24
C ALA A 145 -5.96 -8.69 -5.45
N TYR A 146 -6.05 -8.53 -4.12
CA TYR A 146 -4.89 -8.49 -3.24
C TYR A 146 -4.03 -9.74 -3.37
N ARG A 147 -4.62 -10.94 -3.26
CA ARG A 147 -3.86 -12.20 -3.39
C ARG A 147 -3.25 -12.35 -4.77
N TYR A 148 -3.98 -11.96 -5.82
CA TYR A 148 -3.46 -12.01 -7.20
C TYR A 148 -2.22 -11.13 -7.36
N ALA A 149 -2.31 -9.87 -6.93
CA ALA A 149 -1.19 -8.93 -7.00
C ALA A 149 0.01 -9.38 -6.14
N TRP A 150 -0.26 -9.92 -4.95
CA TRP A 150 0.76 -10.48 -4.06
C TRP A 150 1.46 -11.67 -4.72
N GLN A 151 0.71 -12.61 -5.28
CA GLN A 151 1.23 -13.78 -6.01
C GLN A 151 2.01 -13.38 -7.27
N ALA A 152 1.64 -12.27 -7.91
CA ALA A 152 2.36 -11.69 -9.04
C ALA A 152 3.71 -11.03 -8.64
N GLY A 153 4.11 -11.08 -7.37
CA GLY A 153 5.37 -10.52 -6.90
C GLY A 153 5.36 -9.00 -6.76
N MET A 154 4.19 -8.42 -6.45
CA MET A 154 4.08 -7.00 -6.12
C MET A 154 4.11 -6.80 -4.61
N MET A 155 4.84 -5.78 -4.19
CA MET A 155 4.87 -5.30 -2.82
C MET A 155 3.68 -4.36 -2.59
N LEU A 156 2.73 -4.80 -1.78
CA LEU A 156 1.42 -4.15 -1.66
C LEU A 156 1.36 -3.11 -0.54
N THR A 157 0.96 -1.90 -0.90
CA THR A 157 0.53 -0.86 0.05
C THR A 157 -0.98 -0.69 -0.04
N ILE A 158 -1.69 -0.66 1.08
CA ILE A 158 -3.14 -0.41 1.08
C ILE A 158 -3.40 0.95 1.72
N SER A 159 -4.10 1.83 1.02
CA SER A 159 -4.63 3.08 1.60
C SER A 159 -6.07 2.86 2.02
N THR A 160 -6.35 2.99 3.31
CA THR A 160 -7.67 2.65 3.90
C THR A 160 -8.05 3.67 4.96
N ASN A 161 -9.34 3.83 5.20
CA ASN A 161 -9.87 4.57 6.35
C ASN A 161 -9.83 3.75 7.66
N GLY A 162 -9.40 2.49 7.59
CA GLY A 162 -9.16 1.62 8.75
C GLY A 162 -10.40 1.02 9.40
N SER A 163 -11.60 1.50 9.09
CA SER A 163 -12.86 1.15 9.77
C SER A 163 -13.26 -0.33 9.68
N LEU A 164 -12.68 -1.07 8.73
CA LEU A 164 -12.94 -2.49 8.48
C LEU A 164 -11.79 -3.42 8.88
N LEU A 165 -10.65 -2.90 9.34
CA LEU A 165 -9.46 -3.72 9.66
C LEU A 165 -9.68 -4.73 10.78
N TRP A 166 -10.73 -4.57 11.59
CA TRP A 166 -11.13 -5.52 12.62
C TRP A 166 -11.73 -6.82 12.08
N ARG A 167 -12.09 -6.88 10.78
CA ARG A 167 -12.73 -8.06 10.21
C ARG A 167 -11.75 -9.24 10.20
N PRO A 168 -12.16 -10.43 10.71
CA PRO A 168 -11.27 -11.59 10.79
C PRO A 168 -10.70 -12.05 9.43
N ASP A 169 -11.46 -11.89 8.36
CA ASP A 169 -11.03 -12.29 7.01
C ASP A 169 -9.92 -11.38 6.45
N LEU A 170 -9.97 -10.08 6.72
CA LEU A 170 -8.89 -9.15 6.38
C LEU A 170 -7.64 -9.40 7.23
N LEU A 171 -7.79 -9.62 8.53
CA LEU A 171 -6.67 -9.96 9.41
C LEU A 171 -5.99 -11.26 8.97
N LYS A 172 -6.77 -12.27 8.58
CA LYS A 172 -6.25 -13.52 8.01
C LYS A 172 -5.53 -13.27 6.69
N LEU A 173 -6.12 -12.48 5.79
CA LEU A 173 -5.51 -12.13 4.51
C LEU A 173 -4.12 -11.50 4.71
N PHE A 174 -4.01 -10.49 5.57
CA PHE A 174 -2.75 -9.78 5.79
C PHE A 174 -1.72 -10.60 6.60
N ARG A 175 -2.15 -11.64 7.32
CA ARG A 175 -1.24 -12.60 7.93
C ARG A 175 -0.67 -13.57 6.90
N ASP A 176 -1.54 -14.14 6.07
CA ASP A 176 -1.17 -15.15 5.07
C ASP A 176 -0.40 -14.55 3.88
N SER A 177 -0.63 -13.26 3.62
CA SER A 177 0.00 -12.51 2.52
C SER A 177 0.31 -11.11 3.06
N PRO A 178 1.48 -10.93 3.70
CA PRO A 178 1.79 -9.68 4.39
C PRO A 178 1.90 -8.46 3.45
N PRO A 179 1.19 -7.35 3.75
CA PRO A 179 1.36 -6.12 3.00
C PRO A 179 2.72 -5.50 3.32
N TYR A 180 3.30 -4.77 2.37
CA TYR A 180 4.42 -3.90 2.66
C TYR A 180 4.03 -2.80 3.67
N ARG A 181 2.83 -2.25 3.53
CA ARG A 181 2.31 -1.20 4.40
C ARG A 181 0.79 -1.13 4.37
N LEU A 182 0.19 -0.82 5.52
CA LEU A 182 -1.18 -0.35 5.62
C LEU A 182 -1.14 1.13 6.02
N VAL A 183 -1.54 2.00 5.10
CA VAL A 183 -1.61 3.44 5.30
C VAL A 183 -3.04 3.79 5.70
N VAL A 184 -3.23 4.17 6.96
CA VAL A 184 -4.55 4.46 7.52
C VAL A 184 -4.74 5.97 7.68
N SER A 185 -5.82 6.50 7.13
CA SER A 185 -6.15 7.92 7.26
C SER A 185 -6.88 8.21 8.58
N MET A 186 -6.38 9.18 9.34
CA MET A 186 -6.99 9.68 10.58
C MET A 186 -7.54 11.08 10.36
N TYR A 187 -8.76 11.31 10.86
CA TYR A 187 -9.60 12.45 10.52
C TYR A 187 -9.99 13.32 11.73
N GLY A 188 -9.49 13.00 12.91
CA GLY A 188 -9.75 13.71 14.15
C GLY A 188 -9.17 12.96 15.34
N ALA A 189 -9.03 13.64 16.47
CA ALA A 189 -8.62 13.08 17.76
C ALA A 189 -9.82 12.78 18.69
N SER A 190 -11.04 13.17 18.30
CA SER A 190 -12.26 12.97 19.07
C SER A 190 -13.38 12.32 18.25
N GLU A 191 -14.42 11.79 18.93
CA GLU A 191 -15.60 11.24 18.23
C GLU A 191 -16.33 12.34 17.43
N GLU A 192 -16.41 13.55 18.01
CA GLU A 192 -17.06 14.70 17.39
C GLU A 192 -16.35 15.15 16.11
N SER A 193 -15.04 15.41 16.16
CA SER A 193 -14.30 15.89 14.99
C SER A 193 -14.22 14.84 13.89
N PHE A 194 -13.98 13.58 14.25
CA PHE A 194 -13.84 12.49 13.29
C PHE A 194 -15.16 12.18 12.59
N ASP A 195 -16.27 12.05 13.33
CA ASP A 195 -17.59 11.79 12.74
C ASP A 195 -18.07 12.99 11.91
N THR A 196 -17.76 14.21 12.34
CA THR A 196 -18.06 15.45 11.59
C THR A 196 -17.30 15.48 10.27
N LEU A 197 -15.98 15.26 10.28
CA LEU A 197 -15.20 15.31 9.05
C LEU A 197 -15.59 14.19 8.06
N THR A 198 -15.86 12.99 8.58
CA THR A 198 -16.24 11.81 7.78
C THR A 198 -17.72 11.80 7.36
N GLN A 199 -18.53 12.71 7.89
CA GLN A 199 -19.99 12.75 7.68
C GLN A 199 -20.65 11.41 8.01
N ARG A 200 -20.15 10.72 9.05
CA ARG A 200 -20.60 9.39 9.43
C ARG A 200 -20.57 9.21 10.94
N ARG A 201 -21.75 9.12 11.55
CA ARG A 201 -21.88 8.76 12.97
C ARG A 201 -21.29 7.36 13.24
N GLY A 202 -20.50 7.25 14.29
CA GLY A 202 -19.79 6.05 14.71
C GLY A 202 -18.51 5.73 13.94
N ALA A 203 -18.05 6.64 13.06
CA ALA A 203 -16.82 6.46 12.30
C ALA A 203 -15.60 6.38 13.22
N TRP A 204 -15.53 7.22 14.25
CA TRP A 204 -14.47 7.15 15.28
C TRP A 204 -14.39 5.78 15.94
N LYS A 205 -15.53 5.23 16.36
CA LYS A 205 -15.60 3.91 17.01
C LYS A 205 -15.15 2.80 16.07
N ALA A 206 -15.56 2.85 14.80
CA ALA A 206 -15.15 1.89 13.79
C ALA A 206 -13.64 1.98 13.49
N PHE A 207 -13.11 3.21 13.35
CA PHE A 207 -11.70 3.48 13.16
C PHE A 207 -10.86 2.93 14.32
N ARG A 208 -11.18 3.28 15.57
CA ARG A 208 -10.46 2.76 16.75
C ARG A 208 -10.50 1.23 16.84
N ARG A 209 -11.66 0.62 16.55
CA ARG A 209 -11.79 -0.84 16.53
C ARG A 209 -10.84 -1.46 15.48
N GLY A 210 -10.76 -0.85 14.30
CA GLY A 210 -9.86 -1.28 13.24
C GLY A 210 -8.38 -1.12 13.59
N ILE A 211 -7.99 0.05 14.12
CA ILE A 211 -6.63 0.34 14.55
C ILE A 211 -6.19 -0.63 15.64
N ASN A 212 -7.01 -0.83 16.69
CA ASN A 212 -6.67 -1.75 17.77
C ASN A 212 -6.46 -3.18 17.26
N ALA A 213 -7.38 -3.70 16.44
CA ALA A 213 -7.25 -5.04 15.88
C ALA A 213 -6.01 -5.19 14.98
N ALA A 214 -5.70 -4.16 14.17
CA ALA A 214 -4.52 -4.18 13.29
C ALA A 214 -3.21 -4.11 14.09
N ARG A 215 -3.16 -3.35 15.18
CA ARG A 215 -2.02 -3.28 16.10
C ARG A 215 -1.82 -4.60 16.84
N GLU A 216 -2.88 -5.16 17.40
CA GLU A 216 -2.86 -6.48 18.06
C GLU A 216 -2.38 -7.59 17.12
N ALA A 217 -2.74 -7.50 15.84
CA ALA A 217 -2.27 -8.42 14.80
C ALA A 217 -0.84 -8.14 14.28
N GLY A 218 -0.17 -7.09 14.78
CA GLY A 218 1.19 -6.72 14.37
C GLY A 218 1.31 -6.25 12.92
N LEU A 219 0.25 -5.66 12.35
CA LEU A 219 0.26 -5.21 10.96
C LEU A 219 1.16 -3.97 10.77
N PRO A 220 1.79 -3.80 9.58
CA PRO A 220 2.73 -2.71 9.32
C PRO A 220 1.98 -1.39 9.04
N LEU A 221 1.42 -0.82 10.11
CA LEU A 221 0.64 0.41 10.06
C LEU A 221 1.51 1.65 9.83
N ARG A 222 0.94 2.61 9.12
CA ARG A 222 1.35 4.01 9.10
C ARG A 222 0.10 4.87 9.10
N ILE A 223 0.09 5.95 9.87
CA ILE A 223 -1.05 6.86 9.95
C ILE A 223 -0.81 8.11 9.12
N ASN A 224 -1.76 8.44 8.25
CA ASN A 224 -1.83 9.73 7.60
C ASN A 224 -2.76 10.62 8.43
N VAL A 225 -2.20 11.63 9.10
CA VAL A 225 -2.98 12.66 9.80
C VAL A 225 -3.48 13.64 8.75
N VAL A 226 -4.79 13.65 8.48
CA VAL A 226 -5.37 14.53 7.47
C VAL A 226 -5.88 15.79 8.15
N VAL A 227 -5.18 16.89 7.90
CA VAL A 227 -5.46 18.20 8.51
C VAL A 227 -6.34 19.01 7.58
N THR A 228 -7.51 19.38 8.08
CA THR A 228 -8.55 20.15 7.40
C THR A 228 -8.91 21.36 8.27
N GLU A 229 -9.66 22.31 7.75
CA GLU A 229 -10.13 23.45 8.54
C GLU A 229 -10.98 23.00 9.74
N ASP A 230 -11.77 21.93 9.57
CA ASP A 230 -12.65 21.39 10.61
C ASP A 230 -11.92 20.74 11.79
N ASN A 231 -10.70 20.23 11.59
CA ASN A 231 -9.96 19.46 12.60
C ASN A 231 -8.55 19.99 12.87
N ALA A 232 -8.19 21.15 12.30
CA ALA A 232 -6.86 21.71 12.36
C ALA A 232 -6.37 21.97 13.80
N SER A 233 -7.29 22.33 14.70
CA SER A 233 -6.99 22.53 16.11
C SER A 233 -6.61 21.23 16.84
N GLU A 234 -6.87 20.06 16.26
CA GLU A 234 -6.57 18.74 16.84
C GLU A 234 -5.34 18.08 16.18
N ALA A 235 -4.56 18.80 15.38
CA ALA A 235 -3.46 18.23 14.60
C ALA A 235 -2.36 17.59 15.49
N ASP A 236 -2.01 18.25 16.59
CA ASP A 236 -1.00 17.77 17.53
C ASP A 236 -1.55 16.60 18.35
N GLU A 237 -2.82 16.63 18.75
CA GLU A 237 -3.49 15.52 19.44
C GLU A 237 -3.59 14.28 18.55
N MET A 238 -3.90 14.46 17.27
CA MET A 238 -3.87 13.38 16.29
C MET A 238 -2.47 12.75 16.18
N ALA A 239 -1.41 13.56 16.10
CA ALA A 239 -0.04 13.05 16.10
C ALA A 239 0.29 12.31 17.40
N ALA A 240 -0.10 12.86 18.55
CA ALA A 240 0.10 12.26 19.86
C ALA A 240 -0.60 10.90 20.01
N LEU A 241 -1.80 10.73 19.45
CA LEU A 241 -2.48 9.43 19.41
C LEU A 241 -1.70 8.40 18.60
N ALA A 242 -1.15 8.78 17.45
CA ALA A 242 -0.33 7.87 16.64
C ALA A 242 0.96 7.46 17.39
N ASP A 243 1.58 8.40 18.11
CA ASP A 243 2.76 8.14 18.92
C ASP A 243 2.45 7.24 20.13
N GLU A 244 1.32 7.46 20.82
CA GLU A 244 0.81 6.56 21.88
C GLU A 244 0.61 5.14 21.33
N TRP A 245 0.16 5.03 20.09
CA TRP A 245 -0.02 3.75 19.42
C TRP A 245 1.29 3.13 18.92
N ASN A 246 2.40 3.85 19.01
CA ASN A 246 3.70 3.50 18.45
C ASN A 246 3.62 3.22 16.94
N VAL A 247 2.89 4.08 16.21
CA VAL A 247 2.68 3.98 14.76
C VAL A 247 3.26 5.22 14.08
N GLU A 248 4.14 5.01 13.10
CA GLU A 248 4.69 6.09 12.26
C GLU A 248 3.56 6.92 11.66
N ASN A 249 3.67 8.25 11.74
CA ASN A 249 2.66 9.15 11.20
C ASN A 249 3.23 10.19 10.23
N HIS A 250 2.35 10.75 9.40
CA HIS A 250 2.66 11.89 8.53
C HIS A 250 1.44 12.82 8.41
N ALA A 251 1.66 14.11 8.65
CA ALA A 251 0.63 15.13 8.49
C ALA A 251 0.50 15.61 7.04
N TYR A 252 -0.70 15.46 6.48
CA TYR A 252 -1.11 15.98 5.19
C TYR A 252 -1.97 17.23 5.39
N THR A 253 -1.42 18.39 5.04
CA THR A 253 -2.03 19.72 5.20
C THR A 253 -2.45 20.36 3.89
N ASN A 254 -1.96 19.83 2.76
CA ASN A 254 -2.22 20.36 1.44
C ASN A 254 -3.23 19.46 0.72
N MET A 255 -4.27 20.06 0.15
CA MET A 255 -5.30 19.36 -0.61
C MET A 255 -5.18 19.68 -2.11
N THR A 256 -5.82 18.81 -2.90
CA THR A 256 -5.86 18.87 -4.36
C THR A 256 -7.34 18.87 -4.79
N PRO A 257 -7.70 19.55 -5.91
CA PRO A 257 -9.03 19.45 -6.51
C PRO A 257 -9.49 18.01 -6.72
N THR A 258 -10.80 17.83 -6.89
CA THR A 258 -11.37 16.53 -7.22
C THR A 258 -10.83 15.99 -8.55
N ILE A 259 -11.03 14.71 -8.84
CA ILE A 259 -10.62 14.10 -10.12
C ILE A 259 -11.24 14.79 -11.34
N TYR A 260 -12.38 15.47 -11.18
CA TYR A 260 -13.06 16.24 -12.22
C TYR A 260 -12.73 17.75 -12.19
N GLY A 261 -11.72 18.16 -11.42
CA GLY A 261 -11.21 19.52 -11.36
C GLY A 261 -12.02 20.48 -10.48
N GLY A 262 -12.93 19.96 -9.65
CA GLY A 262 -13.75 20.72 -8.72
C GLY A 262 -12.96 21.22 -7.49
N GLY A 263 -13.32 22.41 -7.00
CA GLY A 263 -12.65 23.08 -5.87
C GLY A 263 -13.13 22.64 -4.48
N GLU A 264 -14.06 21.71 -4.38
CA GLU A 264 -14.71 21.30 -3.12
C GLU A 264 -13.71 20.82 -2.05
N PRO A 265 -12.70 19.99 -2.37
CA PRO A 265 -11.67 19.62 -1.38
C PRO A 265 -10.90 20.84 -0.86
N LEU A 266 -10.67 21.85 -1.71
CA LEU A 266 -9.93 23.06 -1.31
C LEU A 266 -10.70 23.90 -0.28
N LEU A 267 -12.04 23.83 -0.27
CA LEU A 267 -12.86 24.49 0.75
C LEU A 267 -12.64 23.91 2.15
N ALA A 268 -12.28 22.63 2.24
CA ALA A 268 -11.96 21.98 3.51
C ALA A 268 -10.51 22.16 3.95
N GLN A 269 -9.67 22.80 3.13
CA GLN A 269 -8.24 22.92 3.39
C GLN A 269 -7.96 24.00 4.44
N SER A 270 -7.16 23.67 5.46
CA SER A 270 -6.82 24.66 6.49
C SER A 270 -5.77 25.65 6.01
N ALA A 271 -6.15 26.94 5.93
CA ALA A 271 -5.27 28.01 5.48
C ALA A 271 -4.08 28.21 6.43
N ALA A 272 -4.29 28.06 7.74
CA ALA A 272 -3.26 28.25 8.76
C ALA A 272 -2.15 27.18 8.72
N HIS A 273 -2.46 25.98 8.19
CA HIS A 273 -1.55 24.84 8.18
C HIS A 273 -0.89 24.58 6.82
N LEU A 274 -1.10 25.47 5.85
CA LEU A 274 -0.53 25.33 4.51
C LEU A 274 0.99 25.33 4.54
N ARG A 275 1.58 24.24 4.06
CA ARG A 275 3.00 24.20 3.78
C ARG A 275 3.27 24.79 2.40
N GLN A 276 4.30 25.62 2.30
CA GLN A 276 4.78 26.10 1.00
C GLN A 276 5.09 24.89 0.11
N ARG A 277 4.46 24.85 -1.07
CA ARG A 277 4.74 23.82 -2.07
C ARG A 277 6.19 24.03 -2.52
N LYS A 278 7.08 23.10 -2.14
CA LYS A 278 8.43 23.09 -2.70
C LYS A 278 8.30 22.88 -4.22
N PRO A 279 9.05 23.62 -5.05
CA PRO A 279 9.14 23.31 -6.47
C PRO A 279 9.43 21.82 -6.64
N PHE A 280 8.63 21.14 -7.47
CA PHE A 280 8.83 19.72 -7.72
C PHE A 280 10.19 19.54 -8.40
N ALA A 281 11.18 19.06 -7.65
CA ALA A 281 12.56 18.91 -8.11
C ALA A 281 12.78 17.60 -8.91
N GLY A 282 11.70 16.98 -9.38
CA GLY A 282 11.72 15.61 -9.88
C GLY A 282 11.60 14.59 -8.74
N CYS A 283 10.87 13.53 -9.01
CA CYS A 283 10.85 12.30 -8.24
C CYS A 283 11.11 11.19 -9.25
N ASN A 284 11.82 10.12 -8.88
CA ASN A 284 11.93 8.94 -9.76
C ASN A 284 10.54 8.33 -10.09
N ALA A 285 9.50 8.71 -9.33
CA ALA A 285 8.10 8.46 -9.69
C ALA A 285 7.71 9.07 -11.04
N GLY A 286 8.24 10.23 -11.43
CA GLY A 286 7.90 10.90 -12.70
C GLY A 286 8.30 10.13 -13.96
N HIS A 287 9.23 9.18 -13.87
CA HIS A 287 9.61 8.30 -14.99
C HIS A 287 8.98 6.90 -14.91
N THR A 288 8.53 6.44 -13.73
CA THR A 288 8.24 5.01 -13.48
C THR A 288 6.99 4.76 -12.61
N PHE A 289 6.11 5.75 -12.46
CA PHE A 289 4.84 5.63 -11.75
C PHE A 289 3.65 6.01 -12.62
N PHE A 290 2.55 5.28 -12.47
CA PHE A 290 1.25 5.67 -13.01
C PHE A 290 0.13 5.43 -11.98
N HIS A 291 -1.01 6.06 -12.26
CA HIS A 291 -2.26 5.86 -11.54
C HIS A 291 -3.27 5.21 -12.48
N ALA A 292 -4.09 4.29 -11.96
CA ALA A 292 -5.16 3.63 -12.68
C ALA A 292 -6.48 3.80 -11.92
N ASP A 293 -7.47 4.34 -12.63
CA ASP A 293 -8.85 4.46 -12.16
C ASP A 293 -9.74 3.41 -12.86
N PRO A 294 -10.91 3.07 -12.28
CA PRO A 294 -11.90 2.18 -12.91
C PRO A 294 -12.43 2.62 -14.27
#